data_AF-A0A2I0CMP0-F1
#
_entry.id   AF-A0A2I0CMP0-F1
#
_cell.length_a   1.000
_cell.length_b   1.000
_cell.length_c   1.000
_cell.angle_alpha   90.00
_cell.angle_beta   90.00
_cell.angle_gamma   90.00
#
_symmetry.space_group_name_H-M   'P 1'
#
loop_
_entity.id
_entity.type
_entity.pdbx_description
1 polymer ?
#
loop_
_entity_poly.entity_id
_entity_poly.type
_entity_poly.pdbx_seq_one_letter_code
_entity_poly.pdbx_strand_id
1 'polypeptide(L)'
;MDYLKLTATMLKDEPRRSRPFQEGMAAVLRNRIDQTLVKNPYEPGSPESDAFDHGRLRAHNEFRNLLIEAGGDRSQAIAILQRLAGDERRVA
;
A
#
# COMPACT_ATOMS: atom_id res chain seq x y z
N MET A 1 -10.56 4.13 -4.36
CA MET A 1 -9.23 3.72 -4.79
C MET A 1 -9.08 2.21 -4.86
N ASP A 2 -8.51 1.70 -5.94
CA ASP A 2 -8.12 0.29 -6.07
C ASP A 2 -6.71 0.10 -5.50
N TYR A 3 -6.62 -0.41 -4.28
CA TYR A 3 -5.36 -0.57 -3.57
C TYR A 3 -4.44 -1.63 -4.18
N LEU A 4 -5.01 -2.65 -4.82
CA LEU A 4 -4.18 -3.67 -5.48
C LEU A 4 -3.51 -3.09 -6.72
N LYS A 5 -4.24 -2.27 -7.50
CA LYS A 5 -3.63 -1.51 -8.60
C LYS A 5 -2.54 -0.56 -8.11
N LEU A 6 -2.78 0.18 -7.02
CA LEU A 6 -1.76 1.04 -6.44
C LEU A 6 -0.50 0.23 -6.05
N THR A 7 -0.66 -0.92 -5.37
CA THR A 7 0.50 -1.75 -5.02
C THR A 7 1.22 -2.29 -6.25
N ALA A 8 0.51 -2.65 -7.31
CA ALA A 8 1.12 -3.08 -8.57
C ALA A 8 1.91 -1.93 -9.22
N THR A 9 1.38 -0.70 -9.21
CA THR A 9 2.09 0.48 -9.70
C THR A 9 3.37 0.76 -8.91
N MET A 10 3.32 0.64 -7.58
CA MET A 10 4.49 0.83 -6.71
C MET A 10 5.59 -0.23 -6.93
N LEU A 11 5.21 -1.42 -7.40
CA LEU A 11 6.11 -2.56 -7.61
C LEU A 11 6.47 -2.77 -9.09
N LYS A 12 6.07 -1.88 -10.00
CA LYS A 12 6.12 -2.12 -11.46
C LYS A 12 7.52 -2.43 -12.01
N ASP A 13 8.55 -1.90 -11.35
CA ASP A 13 9.97 -2.05 -11.74
C ASP A 13 10.70 -3.11 -10.88
N GLU A 14 9.97 -3.85 -10.02
CA GLU A 14 10.51 -4.92 -9.17
C GLU A 14 10.20 -6.32 -9.74
N PRO A 15 10.96 -7.36 -9.32
CA PRO A 15 10.56 -8.75 -9.56
C PRO A 15 9.13 -9.02 -9.05
N ARG A 16 8.39 -9.83 -9.80
CA ARG A 16 6.99 -10.14 -9.50
C ARG A 16 6.84 -10.68 -8.07
N ARG A 17 6.05 -9.97 -7.26
CA ARG A 17 5.68 -10.39 -5.90
C ARG A 17 4.44 -11.26 -5.91
N SER A 18 4.34 -12.13 -4.91
CA SER A 18 3.16 -12.99 -4.71
C SER A 18 1.92 -12.15 -4.42
N ARG A 19 0.73 -12.73 -4.65
CA ARG A 19 -0.54 -12.06 -4.36
C ARG A 19 -0.73 -11.73 -2.87
N PRO A 20 -0.45 -12.65 -1.91
CA PRO A 20 -0.50 -12.32 -0.48
C PRO A 20 0.35 -11.11 -0.09
N PHE A 21 1.54 -10.98 -0.68
CA PHE A 21 2.41 -9.82 -0.46
C PHE A 21 1.77 -8.51 -0.92
N GLN A 22 1.20 -8.48 -2.12
CA GLN A 22 0.52 -7.29 -2.65
C GLN A 22 -0.72 -6.93 -1.81
N GLU A 23 -1.47 -7.94 -1.36
CA GLU A 23 -2.61 -7.75 -0.45
C GLU A 23 -2.19 -7.19 0.91
N GLY A 24 -1.06 -7.64 1.45
CA GLY A 24 -0.47 -7.09 2.67
C GLY A 24 -0.08 -5.61 2.52
N MET A 25 0.53 -5.25 1.38
CA MET A 25 0.80 -3.84 1.08
C MET A 25 -0.51 -3.04 0.98
N ALA A 26 -1.50 -3.57 0.26
CA ALA A 26 -2.80 -2.91 0.05
C ALA A 26 -3.54 -2.69 1.37
N ALA A 27 -3.49 -3.65 2.29
CA ALA A 27 -4.07 -3.54 3.64
C ALA A 27 -3.52 -2.34 4.41
N VAL A 28 -2.20 -2.10 4.36
CA VAL A 28 -1.58 -0.94 5.02
C VAL A 28 -1.98 0.36 4.34
N LEU A 29 -1.91 0.44 3.02
CA LEU A 29 -2.27 1.65 2.28
C LEU A 29 -3.74 2.02 2.51
N ARG A 30 -4.63 1.03 2.55
CA ARG A 30 -6.05 1.22 2.88
C ARG A 30 -6.25 1.75 4.29
N ASN A 31 -5.54 1.22 5.28
CA ASN A 31 -5.58 1.78 6.63
C ASN A 31 -5.03 3.22 6.66
N ARG A 32 -3.94 3.49 5.95
CA ARG A 32 -3.32 4.82 5.95
C ARG A 32 -4.13 5.87 5.21
N ILE A 33 -4.95 5.51 4.23
CA ILE A 33 -5.73 6.46 3.43
C ILE A 33 -7.18 6.52 3.93
N ASP A 34 -7.85 5.37 4.01
CA ASP A 34 -9.28 5.26 4.33
C ASP A 34 -9.55 4.92 5.82
N GLN A 35 -8.50 4.81 6.65
CA GLN A 35 -8.62 4.39 8.06
C GLN A 35 -9.32 3.03 8.25
N THR A 36 -9.34 2.20 7.21
CA THR A 36 -9.95 0.88 7.24
C THR A 36 -8.92 -0.17 7.58
N LEU A 37 -9.06 -0.80 8.75
CA LEU A 37 -8.22 -1.90 9.19
C LEU A 37 -8.56 -3.19 8.44
N VAL A 38 -7.53 -3.83 7.89
CA VAL A 38 -7.64 -5.14 7.22
C VAL A 38 -6.77 -6.13 7.99
N LYS A 39 -7.39 -7.24 8.43
CA LYS A 39 -6.70 -8.34 9.10
C LYS A 39 -6.03 -9.25 8.06
N ASN A 40 -5.00 -9.97 8.48
CA ASN A 40 -4.41 -11.04 7.69
C ASN A 40 -5.46 -12.16 7.51
N PRO A 41 -5.87 -12.50 6.26
CA PRO A 41 -6.88 -13.53 6.01
C PRO A 41 -6.30 -14.94 5.93
N TYR A 42 -4.97 -15.09 5.94
CA TYR A 42 -4.29 -16.37 5.77
C TYR A 42 -4.12 -17.10 7.10
N GLU A 43 -3.94 -18.42 7.01
CA GLU A 43 -3.72 -19.27 8.18
C GLU A 43 -2.41 -18.86 8.89
N PRO A 44 -2.41 -18.61 10.21
CA PRO A 44 -1.19 -18.25 10.93
C PRO A 44 -0.09 -19.31 10.76
N GLY A 45 1.12 -18.87 10.41
CA GLY A 45 2.27 -19.75 10.17
C GLY A 45 2.32 -20.36 8.76
N SER A 46 1.36 -20.04 7.89
CA SER A 46 1.44 -20.39 6.46
C SER A 46 2.43 -19.46 5.71
N PRO A 47 3.04 -19.93 4.61
CA PRO A 47 3.86 -19.07 3.74
C PRO A 47 3.11 -17.84 3.21
N GLU A 48 1.79 -17.95 2.98
CA GLU A 48 0.95 -16.85 2.55
C GLU A 48 0.77 -15.80 3.66
N SER A 49 0.60 -16.25 4.91
CA SER A 49 0.55 -15.35 6.07
C SER A 49 1.86 -14.57 6.22
N ASP A 50 3.00 -15.25 6.10
CA ASP A 50 4.32 -14.59 6.17
C ASP A 50 4.49 -13.58 5.03
N ALA A 51 4.14 -13.98 3.80
CA ALA A 51 4.20 -13.09 2.64
C ALA A 51 3.30 -11.86 2.81
N PHE A 52 2.10 -12.02 3.37
CA PHE A 52 1.19 -10.91 3.69
C PHE A 52 1.82 -9.96 4.69
N ASP A 53 2.38 -10.46 5.80
CA ASP A 53 3.00 -9.61 6.82
C ASP A 53 4.28 -8.93 6.32
N HIS A 54 5.06 -9.58 5.46
CA HIS A 54 6.16 -8.94 4.73
C HIS A 54 5.69 -7.81 3.82
N GLY A 55 4.56 -7.99 3.13
CA GLY A 55 3.91 -6.95 2.35
C GLY A 55 3.51 -5.75 3.20
N ARG A 56 2.96 -5.99 4.40
CA ARG A 56 2.61 -4.91 5.34
C ARG A 56 3.85 -4.12 5.76
N LEU A 57 4.92 -4.79 6.13
CA LEU A 57 6.18 -4.14 6.52
C LEU A 57 6.74 -3.28 5.37
N ARG A 58 6.73 -3.79 4.13
CA ARG A 58 7.12 -3.04 2.93
C ARG A 58 6.30 -1.76 2.78
N ALA A 59 4.98 -1.84 2.84
CA ALA A 59 4.10 -0.68 2.70
C ALA A 59 4.21 0.32 3.85
N HIS A 60 4.51 -0.13 5.08
CA HIS A 60 4.82 0.77 6.19
C HIS A 60 6.07 1.59 5.91
N ASN A 61 7.13 0.97 5.38
CA ASN A 61 8.36 1.66 5.02
C ASN A 61 8.13 2.66 3.88
N GLU A 62 7.40 2.26 2.84
CA GLU A 62 7.04 3.16 1.73
C GLU A 62 6.26 4.38 2.21
N PHE A 63 5.21 4.17 3.00
CA PHE A 63 4.41 5.28 3.52
C PHE A 63 5.25 6.20 4.42
N ARG A 64 6.16 5.64 5.22
CA ARG A 64 7.07 6.44 6.05
C ARG A 64 8.04 7.27 5.20
N ASN A 65 8.62 6.70 4.15
CA ASN A 65 9.52 7.43 3.25
C ASN A 65 8.77 8.56 2.54
N LEU A 66 7.54 8.27 2.07
CA LEU A 66 6.70 9.28 1.45
C LEU A 66 6.31 10.41 2.41
N LEU A 67 6.05 10.10 3.68
CA LEU A 67 5.82 11.13 4.71
C LEU A 67 7.06 12.00 4.91
N ILE A 68 8.27 11.43 4.87
CA ILE A 68 9.51 12.19 4.96
C ILE A 68 9.65 13.13 3.76
N GLU A 69 9.40 12.63 2.54
CA GLU A 69 9.42 13.42 1.31
C GLU A 69 8.37 14.55 1.30
N ALA A 70 7.21 14.29 1.92
CA ALA A 70 6.14 15.27 2.10
C ALA A 70 6.38 16.23 3.29
N GLY A 71 7.57 16.25 3.90
CA GLY A 71 7.86 17.12 5.04
C GLY A 71 7.02 16.84 6.29
N GLY A 72 6.53 15.61 6.44
CA GLY A 72 5.62 15.19 7.49
C GLY A 72 4.13 15.46 7.20
N ASP A 73 3.79 16.06 6.05
CA ASP A 73 2.40 16.31 5.68
C ASP A 73 1.72 15.02 5.19
N ARG A 74 0.86 14.48 6.06
CA ARG A 74 0.07 13.28 5.77
C ARG A 74 -0.90 13.48 4.61
N SER A 75 -1.52 14.66 4.48
CA SER A 75 -2.47 14.94 3.40
C SER A 75 -1.76 14.97 2.06
N GLN A 76 -0.57 15.56 2.00
CA GLN A 76 0.26 15.57 0.80
C GLN A 76 0.74 14.15 0.42
N ALA A 77 1.19 13.35 1.39
CA ALA A 77 1.56 11.96 1.14
C ALA A 77 0.38 11.13 0.58
N ILE A 78 -0.83 11.31 1.12
CA ILE A 78 -2.04 10.65 0.62
C ILE A 78 -2.36 11.10 -0.81
N ALA A 79 -2.27 12.41 -1.09
CA ALA A 79 -2.51 12.95 -2.42
C ALA A 79 -1.55 12.34 -3.47
N ILE A 80 -0.27 12.17 -3.13
CA ILE A 80 0.71 11.51 -4.01
C ILE A 80 0.29 10.05 -4.31
N LEU A 81 -0.14 9.30 -3.30
CA LEU A 81 -0.61 7.92 -3.49
C LEU A 81 -1.87 7.84 -4.36
N GLN A 82 -2.80 8.77 -4.19
CA GLN A 82 -4.01 8.85 -5.02
C GLN A 82 -3.66 9.18 -6.48
N ARG A 83 -2.69 10.06 -6.72
CA ARG A 83 -2.18 10.34 -8.07
C ARG A 83 -1.53 9.11 -8.70
N LEU A 84 -0.71 8.37 -7.95
CA LEU A 84 -0.10 7.12 -8.41
C LEU A 84 -1.13 6.04 -8.75
N ALA A 85 -2.26 6.01 -8.05
CA ALA A 85 -3.37 5.12 -8.35
C ALA A 85 -4.17 5.52 -9.61
N GLY A 86 -3.91 6.70 -10.19
CA GLY A 86 -4.72 7.27 -11.26
C GLY A 86 -6.07 7.82 -10.77
N ASP A 87 -6.24 7.99 -9.46
CA ASP A 87 -7.46 8.49 -8.80
C ASP A 87 -7.48 10.03 -8.77
N GLU A 88 -6.77 10.71 -9.68
CA GLU A 88 -6.96 12.15 -9.89
C GLU A 88 -8.42 12.39 -10.29
N ARG A 89 -9.23 12.83 -9.32
CA ARG A 89 -10.42 13.62 -9.59
C ARG A 89 -9.95 14.77 -10.47
N ARG A 90 -10.20 14.64 -11.78
CA ARG A 90 -10.24 15.78 -12.69
C ARG A 90 -11.23 16.76 -12.08
N VAL A 91 -10.73 17.76 -11.37
CA VAL A 91 -11.50 18.97 -11.10
C VAL A 91 -11.49 19.69 -12.43
N ALA A 92 -12.56 19.44 -13.20
CA ALA A 92 -12.94 20.25 -14.35
C ALA A 92 -13.78 21.43 -13.86
#